data_AF-A0A8S3JIM5-F1
#
_entry.id   AF-A0A8S3JIM5-F1
#
_cell.length_a   1.000
_cell.length_b   1.000
_cell.length_c   1.000
_cell.angle_alpha   90.00
_cell.angle_beta   90.00
_cell.angle_gamma   90.00
#
_symmetry.space_group_name_H-M   'P 1'
#
loop_
_entity.id
_entity.type
_entity.pdbx_description
1 polymer ?
#
loop_
_entity_poly.entity_id
_entity_poly.type
_entity_poly.pdbx_seq_one_letter_code
_entity_poly.pdbx_strand_id
1 'polypeptide(L)'
;MPTLIHRWLTMLNTGALAEINSNLVSQRFPHNISVNFNYPLNSCSDWKAKHFRIFLLSIGLPYMLVHLPPIVVSHFALYSMFVKLLHCPKSYNEIDLADKIIHYYCRTAPHIYGETIELFSLHSHLHLPQQVLTHGGLCFTSAFCFESSIRYLKKKAHGTRNLGTQIADWINIETIVTRPPFELSKSTGVNSI
;
A
#
# COMPACT_ATOMS: atom_id res chain seq x y z
N MET A 1 0.58 -9.49 8.17
CA MET A 1 1.28 -8.35 8.82
C MET A 1 0.76 -8.04 10.23
N PRO A 2 -0.55 -7.81 10.47
CA PRO A 2 -1.07 -7.56 11.83
C PRO A 2 -0.65 -8.65 12.83
N THR A 3 -0.77 -9.92 12.43
CA THR A 3 -0.37 -11.08 13.24
C THR A 3 1.12 -11.10 13.59
N LEU A 4 1.99 -10.63 12.69
CA LEU A 4 3.42 -10.50 12.99
C LEU A 4 3.66 -9.39 14.01
N ILE A 5 3.00 -8.25 13.84
CA ILE A 5 3.10 -7.12 14.78
C ILE A 5 2.62 -7.56 16.17
N HIS A 6 1.49 -8.26 16.28
CA HIS A 6 1.03 -8.79 17.56
C HIS A 6 2.05 -9.73 18.23
N ARG A 7 2.75 -10.58 17.46
CA ARG A 7 3.84 -11.40 17.99
C ARG A 7 5.02 -10.54 18.44
N TRP A 8 5.42 -9.54 17.65
CA TRP A 8 6.50 -8.63 18.02
C TRP A 8 6.20 -7.86 19.30
N LEU A 9 4.95 -7.47 19.55
CA LEU A 9 4.55 -6.81 20.80
C LEU A 9 4.87 -7.67 22.03
N THR A 10 4.84 -9.00 21.92
CA THR A 10 5.24 -9.90 23.02
C THR A 10 6.75 -9.95 23.25
N MET A 11 7.54 -9.54 22.27
CA MET A 11 9.01 -9.53 22.31
C MET A 11 9.58 -8.16 22.70
N LEU A 12 8.77 -7.10 22.62
CA LEU A 12 9.17 -5.74 22.95
C LEU A 12 8.97 -5.47 24.44
N ASN A 13 9.93 -4.79 25.07
CA ASN A 13 9.74 -4.25 26.41
C ASN A 13 8.90 -2.96 26.36
N THR A 14 8.37 -2.54 27.52
CA THR A 14 7.48 -1.37 27.62
C THR A 14 8.16 -0.06 27.19
N GLY A 15 9.45 0.10 27.49
CA GLY A 15 10.24 1.28 27.09
C GLY A 15 10.41 1.39 25.58
N ALA A 16 10.80 0.29 24.93
CA ALA A 16 10.94 0.21 23.47
C ALA A 16 9.60 0.46 22.76
N LEU A 17 8.51 -0.11 23.29
CA LEU A 17 7.19 0.14 22.72
C LEU A 17 6.79 1.63 22.81
N ALA A 18 7.06 2.29 23.94
CA ALA A 18 6.81 3.71 24.10
C ALA A 18 7.66 4.56 23.13
N GLU A 19 8.93 4.21 22.96
CA GLU A 19 9.84 4.88 22.02
C GLU A 19 9.36 4.71 20.56
N ILE A 20 9.05 3.49 20.14
CA ILE A 20 8.51 3.20 18.80
C ILE A 20 7.22 3.99 18.57
N ASN A 21 6.30 3.99 19.54
CA ASN A 21 5.03 4.71 19.42
C ASN A 21 5.23 6.22 19.28
N SER A 22 6.14 6.80 20.09
CA SER A 22 6.48 8.22 20.00
C SER A 22 7.10 8.57 18.64
N ASN A 23 7.99 7.73 18.14
CA ASN A 23 8.61 7.89 16.83
C ASN A 23 7.62 7.75 15.68
N LEU A 24 6.70 6.77 15.74
CA LEU A 24 5.68 6.56 14.71
C LEU A 24 4.74 7.77 14.59
N VAL A 25 4.36 8.39 15.70
CA VAL A 25 3.45 9.55 15.73
C VAL A 25 4.17 10.85 15.35
N SER A 26 5.43 11.03 15.77
CA SER A 26 6.19 12.26 15.49
C SER A 26 6.82 12.30 14.10
N GLN A 27 6.81 11.19 13.36
CA GLN A 27 7.45 11.10 12.07
C GLN A 27 6.80 12.02 11.02
N ARG A 28 7.65 12.77 10.31
CA ARG A 28 7.25 13.57 9.16
C ARG A 28 7.61 12.86 7.87
N PHE A 29 6.64 12.75 6.97
CA PHE A 29 6.88 12.22 5.64
C PHE A 29 7.18 13.33 4.63
N PRO A 30 7.94 13.02 3.56
CA PRO A 30 8.10 13.94 2.44
C PRO A 30 6.77 14.32 1.80
N HIS A 31 6.73 15.46 1.10
CA HIS A 31 5.51 16.06 0.53
C HIS A 31 4.73 15.13 -0.43
N ASN A 32 5.39 14.16 -1.05
CA ASN A 32 4.79 13.20 -1.98
C ASN A 32 4.10 12.01 -1.27
N ILE A 33 4.15 11.93 0.06
CA ILE A 33 3.50 10.91 0.87
C ILE A 33 2.40 11.55 1.70
N SER A 34 1.14 11.33 1.30
CA SER A 34 -0.05 11.88 1.97
C SER A 34 -0.57 11.02 3.13
N VAL A 35 0.26 10.12 3.67
CA VAL A 35 -0.13 9.23 4.77
C VAL A 35 0.18 9.93 6.09
N ASN A 36 -0.87 10.24 6.85
CA ASN A 36 -0.71 10.63 8.25
C ASN A 36 -0.67 9.37 9.13
N PHE A 37 0.39 9.18 9.90
CA PHE A 37 0.63 7.99 10.71
C PHE A 37 0.43 8.32 12.20
N ASN A 38 -0.83 8.32 12.65
CA ASN A 38 -1.21 8.68 14.02
C ASN A 38 -1.59 7.46 14.88
N TYR A 39 -1.13 6.28 14.51
CA TYR A 39 -1.52 5.05 15.19
C TYR A 39 -0.32 4.44 15.89
N PRO A 40 -0.42 4.09 17.18
CA PRO A 40 0.64 3.36 17.86
C PRO A 40 0.71 1.92 17.34
N LEU A 41 1.85 1.26 17.56
CA LEU A 41 2.12 -0.10 17.13
C LEU A 41 1.15 -1.12 17.75
N ASN A 42 0.78 -0.91 19.01
CA ASN A 42 -0.17 -1.78 19.72
C ASN A 42 -1.62 -1.66 19.23
N SER A 43 -1.94 -0.63 18.43
CA SER A 43 -3.24 -0.47 17.76
C SER A 43 -3.17 -0.85 16.28
N CYS A 44 -2.32 -1.83 15.93
CA CYS A 44 -2.14 -2.22 14.52
C CYS A 44 -3.42 -2.75 13.85
N SER A 45 -4.42 -3.20 14.61
CA SER A 45 -5.73 -3.58 14.07
C SER A 45 -6.48 -2.42 13.40
N ASP A 46 -6.22 -1.18 13.83
CA ASP A 46 -6.86 0.03 13.26
C ASP A 46 -6.13 0.54 12.00
N TRP A 47 -4.99 -0.07 11.67
CA TRP A 47 -4.18 0.35 10.54
C TRP A 47 -4.87 -0.03 9.22
N LYS A 48 -5.17 0.99 8.43
CA LYS A 48 -5.55 0.80 7.01
C LYS A 48 -4.38 0.29 6.16
N ALA A 49 -4.68 -0.30 5.00
CA ALA A 49 -3.68 -0.82 4.05
C ALA A 49 -2.53 0.18 3.73
N LYS A 50 -2.84 1.48 3.62
CA LYS A 50 -1.81 2.52 3.41
C LYS A 50 -0.78 2.62 4.54
N HIS A 51 -1.20 2.40 5.80
CA HIS A 51 -0.31 2.43 6.97
C HIS A 51 0.56 1.16 6.99
N PHE A 52 -0.01 -0.01 6.70
CA PHE A 52 0.79 -1.24 6.54
C PHE A 52 1.82 -1.12 5.41
N ARG A 53 1.43 -0.55 4.27
CA ARG A 53 2.33 -0.35 3.14
C ARG A 53 3.53 0.51 3.51
N ILE A 54 3.31 1.68 4.12
CA ILE A 54 4.41 2.57 4.49
C ILE A 54 5.28 1.99 5.60
N PHE A 55 4.65 1.32 6.58
CA PHE A 55 5.37 0.60 7.63
C PHE A 55 6.27 -0.48 7.03
N LEU A 56 5.73 -1.34 6.16
CA LEU A 56 6.49 -2.43 5.55
C LEU A 56 7.64 -1.95 4.65
N LEU A 57 7.40 -0.94 3.81
CA LEU A 57 8.34 -0.55 2.75
C LEU A 57 9.34 0.55 3.13
N SER A 58 9.08 1.30 4.20
CA SER A 58 9.84 2.52 4.47
C SER A 58 10.30 2.65 5.92
N ILE A 59 9.38 2.53 6.89
CA ILE A 59 9.66 3.01 8.26
C ILE A 59 9.76 1.91 9.30
N GLY A 60 9.14 0.75 9.06
CA GLY A 60 9.08 -0.33 10.04
C GLY A 60 10.45 -0.93 10.32
N LEU A 61 11.27 -1.16 9.29
CA LEU A 61 12.56 -1.84 9.45
C LEU A 61 13.54 -1.04 10.34
N PRO A 62 13.76 0.28 10.15
CA PRO A 62 14.57 1.08 11.05
C PRO A 62 14.12 1.03 12.51
N TYR A 63 12.80 1.10 12.77
CA TYR A 63 12.28 1.06 14.14
C TYR A 63 12.40 -0.33 14.77
N MET A 64 12.16 -1.40 14.01
CA MET A 64 12.26 -2.75 14.54
C MET A 64 13.72 -3.20 14.75
N LEU A 65 14.66 -2.68 13.96
CA LEU A 65 16.08 -3.07 14.00
C LEU A 65 16.72 -2.88 15.39
N VAL A 66 16.31 -1.84 16.11
CA VAL A 66 16.89 -1.49 17.42
C VAL A 66 16.33 -2.36 18.54
N HIS A 67 15.09 -2.83 18.41
CA HIS A 67 14.32 -3.37 19.54
C HIS A 67 13.96 -4.86 19.41
N LEU A 68 13.97 -5.43 18.21
CA LEU A 68 13.66 -6.85 18.02
C LEU A 68 14.93 -7.71 17.94
N PRO A 69 14.84 -9.01 18.28
CA PRO A 69 15.95 -9.95 18.13
C PRO A 69 16.49 -9.96 16.69
N PRO A 70 17.81 -10.05 16.48
CA PRO A 70 18.41 -9.98 15.14
C PRO A 70 17.78 -10.94 14.13
N ILE A 71 17.49 -12.18 14.54
CA ILE A 71 16.86 -13.19 13.67
C ILE A 71 15.47 -12.75 13.19
N VAL A 72 14.68 -12.11 14.06
CA VAL A 72 13.34 -11.63 13.74
C VAL A 72 13.42 -10.44 12.78
N VAL A 73 14.36 -9.52 13.02
CA VAL A 73 14.58 -8.36 12.15
C VAL A 73 15.07 -8.79 10.77
N SER A 74 16.04 -9.71 10.68
CA SER A 74 16.52 -10.23 9.40
C SER A 74 15.39 -10.88 8.61
N HIS A 75 14.52 -11.63 9.28
CA HIS A 75 13.38 -12.24 8.64
C HIS A 75 12.34 -11.21 8.19
N PHE A 76 12.09 -10.16 8.98
CA PHE A 76 11.27 -9.03 8.55
C PHE A 76 11.89 -8.27 7.37
N ALA A 77 13.21 -8.10 7.34
CA ALA A 77 13.94 -7.48 6.23
C ALA A 77 13.76 -8.28 4.94
N LEU A 78 13.84 -9.61 4.99
CA LEU A 78 13.58 -10.48 3.83
C LEU A 78 12.16 -10.26 3.29
N TYR A 79 11.16 -10.22 4.17
CA TYR A 79 9.78 -9.97 3.74
C TYR A 79 9.58 -8.57 3.15
N SER A 80 10.16 -7.54 3.77
CA SER A 80 10.14 -6.17 3.25
C SER A 80 10.79 -6.09 1.87
N MET A 81 11.94 -6.76 1.69
CA MET A 81 12.66 -6.82 0.43
C MET A 81 11.86 -7.53 -0.66
N PHE A 82 11.24 -8.67 -0.35
CA PHE A 82 10.33 -9.37 -1.25
C PHE A 82 9.25 -8.45 -1.80
N VAL A 83 8.51 -7.77 -0.91
CA VAL A 83 7.43 -6.87 -1.35
C VAL A 83 7.98 -5.67 -2.11
N LYS A 84 9.15 -5.15 -1.73
CA LYS A 84 9.77 -4.00 -2.40
C LYS A 84 10.23 -4.32 -3.83
N LEU A 85 10.81 -5.50 -4.06
CA LEU A 85 11.19 -5.98 -5.39
C LEU A 85 9.95 -6.12 -6.29
N LEU A 86 8.86 -6.70 -5.75
CA LEU A 86 7.61 -6.86 -6.50
C LEU A 86 6.81 -5.55 -6.66
N HIS A 87 7.09 -4.53 -5.83
CA HIS A 87 6.33 -3.27 -5.83
C HIS A 87 6.46 -2.52 -7.14
N CYS A 88 7.68 -2.36 -7.64
CA CYS A 88 7.98 -1.71 -8.91
C CYS A 88 9.23 -2.36 -9.52
N PRO A 89 9.10 -3.60 -10.03
CA PRO A 89 10.23 -4.35 -10.54
C PRO A 89 10.80 -3.70 -11.79
N LYS A 90 12.13 -3.63 -11.88
CA LYS A 90 12.87 -3.06 -13.01
C LYS A 90 13.35 -4.11 -14.00
N SER A 91 13.39 -5.37 -13.58
CA SER A 91 13.85 -6.48 -14.42
C SER A 91 13.22 -7.80 -13.98
N TYR A 92 13.24 -8.79 -14.87
CA TYR A 92 12.86 -10.17 -14.56
C TYR A 92 13.69 -10.75 -13.40
N ASN A 93 14.98 -10.41 -13.33
CA ASN A 93 15.88 -10.88 -12.28
C ASN A 93 15.45 -10.42 -10.89
N GLU A 94 14.86 -9.23 -10.75
CA GLU A 94 14.31 -8.76 -9.47
C GLU A 94 13.09 -9.60 -9.04
N ILE A 95 12.28 -10.04 -10.00
CA ILE A 95 11.10 -10.88 -9.74
C ILE A 95 11.54 -12.31 -9.38
N ASP A 96 12.50 -12.88 -10.09
CA ASP A 96 13.11 -14.18 -9.77
C ASP A 96 13.79 -14.18 -8.39
N LEU A 97 14.48 -13.09 -8.05
CA LEU A 97 15.05 -12.92 -6.71
C LEU A 97 13.93 -12.86 -5.64
N ALA A 98 12.85 -12.12 -5.90
CA ALA A 98 11.72 -12.04 -4.98
C ALA A 98 11.07 -13.41 -4.78
N ASP A 99 10.94 -14.21 -5.84
CA ASP A 99 10.44 -15.58 -5.79
C ASP A 99 11.29 -16.46 -4.86
N LYS A 100 12.62 -16.42 -5.02
CA LYS A 100 13.55 -17.13 -4.14
C LYS A 100 13.43 -16.68 -2.69
N ILE A 101 13.29 -15.37 -2.46
CA ILE A 101 13.15 -14.80 -1.11
C ILE A 101 11.87 -15.29 -0.43
N ILE A 102 10.72 -15.28 -1.11
CA ILE A 102 9.45 -15.70 -0.49
C ILE A 102 9.43 -17.19 -0.20
N HIS A 103 10.01 -18.03 -1.06
CA HIS A 103 10.16 -19.46 -0.79
C HIS A 103 11.05 -19.73 0.42
N TYR A 104 12.19 -19.02 0.51
CA TYR A 104 13.06 -19.10 1.68
C TYR A 104 12.33 -18.65 2.95
N TYR A 105 11.67 -17.50 2.89
CA TYR A 105 10.88 -16.95 4.00
C TYR A 105 9.84 -17.95 4.50
N CYS A 106 9.03 -18.52 3.60
CA CYS A 106 7.99 -19.48 3.98
C CYS A 106 8.57 -20.74 4.65
N ARG A 107 9.72 -21.22 4.19
CA ARG A 107 10.42 -22.36 4.79
C ARG A 107 10.96 -22.04 6.19
N THR A 108 11.46 -20.83 6.42
CA THR A 108 12.07 -20.45 7.71
C THR A 108 11.08 -19.87 8.72
N ALA A 109 9.93 -19.37 8.27
CA ALA A 109 8.99 -18.67 9.13
C ALA A 109 8.46 -19.50 10.32
N PRO A 110 8.14 -20.81 10.18
CA PRO A 110 7.71 -21.63 11.31
C PRO A 110 8.77 -21.74 12.40
N HIS A 111 10.05 -21.78 12.03
CA HIS A 111 11.16 -21.86 13.00
C HIS A 111 11.36 -20.55 13.78
N ILE A 112 10.97 -19.41 13.20
CA ILE A 112 11.21 -18.08 13.78
C ILE A 112 9.99 -17.60 14.57
N TYR A 113 8.78 -17.85 14.06
CA TYR A 113 7.54 -17.33 14.65
C TYR A 113 6.64 -18.41 15.26
N GLY A 114 7.01 -19.69 15.12
CA GLY A 114 6.21 -20.85 15.50
C GLY A 114 5.31 -21.35 14.38
N GLU A 115 4.80 -22.58 14.53
CA GLU A 115 3.97 -23.27 13.53
C GLU A 115 2.62 -22.59 13.26
N THR A 116 2.13 -21.79 14.20
CA THR A 116 0.86 -21.06 14.10
C THR A 116 0.94 -19.78 13.24
N ILE A 117 1.99 -19.64 12.44
CA ILE A 117 2.09 -18.53 11.49
C ILE A 117 1.03 -18.65 10.39
N GLU A 118 0.56 -17.53 9.83
CA GLU A 118 -0.50 -17.49 8.82
C GLU A 118 -0.14 -18.20 7.51
N LEU A 119 -0.30 -19.52 7.48
CA LEU A 119 0.01 -20.36 6.32
C LEU A 119 -0.77 -19.93 5.08
N PHE A 120 -2.03 -19.53 5.23
CA PHE A 120 -2.87 -19.14 4.09
C PHE A 120 -2.41 -17.84 3.41
N SER A 121 -2.17 -16.79 4.20
CA SER A 121 -1.65 -15.52 3.69
C SER A 121 -0.28 -15.72 3.01
N LEU A 122 0.59 -16.53 3.62
CA LEU A 122 1.91 -16.82 3.09
C LEU A 122 1.86 -17.66 1.82
N HIS A 123 0.96 -18.65 1.76
CA HIS A 123 0.73 -19.43 0.55
C HIS A 123 0.28 -18.54 -0.62
N SER A 124 -0.66 -17.62 -0.35
CA SER A 124 -1.10 -16.65 -1.36
C SER A 124 0.06 -15.79 -1.89
N HIS A 125 1.03 -15.46 -1.03
CA HIS A 125 2.20 -14.67 -1.43
C HIS A 125 3.19 -15.42 -2.31
N LEU A 126 3.24 -16.75 -2.28
CA LEU A 126 4.07 -17.56 -3.19
C LEU A 126 3.67 -17.34 -4.67
N HIS A 127 2.42 -16.96 -4.92
CA HIS A 127 1.95 -16.70 -6.28
C HIS A 127 2.20 -15.26 -6.75
N LEU A 128 2.59 -14.33 -5.88
CA LEU A 128 2.77 -12.92 -6.25
C LEU A 128 3.83 -12.69 -7.34
N PRO A 129 5.00 -13.38 -7.34
CA PRO A 129 5.96 -13.23 -8.44
C PRO A 129 5.35 -13.52 -9.81
N GLN A 130 4.59 -14.62 -9.93
CA GLN A 130 3.90 -14.97 -11.18
C GLN A 130 2.80 -13.97 -11.55
N GLN A 131 2.06 -13.47 -10.55
CA GLN A 131 1.05 -12.43 -10.78
C GLN A 131 1.70 -11.13 -11.29
N VAL A 132 2.86 -10.75 -10.74
CA VAL A 132 3.61 -9.57 -11.17
C VAL A 132 4.17 -9.73 -12.59
N LEU A 133 4.62 -10.94 -12.97
CA LEU A 133 5.02 -11.24 -14.35
C LEU A 133 3.86 -11.06 -15.34
N THR A 134 2.64 -11.41 -14.92
CA THR A 134 1.46 -11.43 -15.80
C THR A 134 0.77 -10.06 -15.86
N HIS A 135 0.74 -9.31 -14.75
CA HIS A 135 -0.09 -8.12 -14.58
C HIS A 135 0.70 -6.84 -14.28
N GLY A 136 2.03 -6.93 -14.12
CA GLY A 136 2.89 -5.82 -13.72
C GLY A 136 3.06 -5.65 -12.21
N GLY A 137 3.90 -4.69 -11.81
CA GLY A 137 4.27 -4.44 -10.42
C GLY A 137 3.08 -4.18 -9.48
N LEU A 138 3.24 -4.55 -8.20
CA LEU A 138 2.17 -4.42 -7.19
C LEU A 138 1.69 -2.96 -7.01
N CYS A 139 2.49 -1.97 -7.40
CA CYS A 139 2.10 -0.57 -7.34
C CYS A 139 0.96 -0.22 -8.32
N PHE A 140 0.79 -1.01 -9.39
CA PHE A 140 -0.22 -0.77 -10.45
C PHE A 140 -1.46 -1.66 -10.31
N THR A 141 -1.38 -2.75 -9.54
CA THR A 141 -2.48 -3.73 -9.40
C THR A 141 -3.31 -3.54 -8.13
N SER A 142 -3.13 -2.42 -7.41
CA SER A 142 -3.86 -2.16 -6.17
C SER A 142 -5.30 -1.73 -6.41
N ALA A 143 -6.21 -2.08 -5.49
CA ALA A 143 -7.61 -1.66 -5.54
C ALA A 143 -7.86 -0.18 -5.18
N PHE A 144 -6.82 0.59 -4.83
CA PHE A 144 -6.97 1.96 -4.35
C PHE A 144 -7.57 2.91 -5.39
N CYS A 145 -7.31 2.69 -6.68
CA CYS A 145 -7.95 3.47 -7.75
C CYS A 145 -9.46 3.22 -7.76
N PHE A 146 -9.89 1.96 -7.68
CA PHE A 146 -11.31 1.59 -7.64
C PHE A 146 -12.01 2.11 -6.40
N GLU A 147 -11.41 1.97 -5.20
CA GLU A 147 -11.97 2.53 -3.97
C GLU A 147 -12.16 4.05 -4.04
N SER A 148 -11.19 4.75 -4.65
CA SER A 148 -11.25 6.20 -4.85
C SER A 148 -12.37 6.58 -5.81
N SER A 149 -12.51 5.85 -6.92
CA SER A 149 -13.58 6.03 -7.90
C SER A 149 -14.96 5.74 -7.29
N ILE A 150 -15.12 4.63 -6.56
CA ILE A 150 -16.38 4.30 -5.86
C ILE A 150 -16.74 5.39 -4.86
N ARG A 151 -15.77 5.90 -4.09
CA ARG A 151 -16.01 7.01 -3.16
C ARG A 151 -16.45 8.27 -3.88
N TYR A 152 -15.82 8.61 -5.00
CA TYR A 152 -16.19 9.76 -5.82
C TYR A 152 -17.62 9.63 -6.36
N LEU A 153 -17.99 8.47 -6.91
CA LEU A 153 -19.34 8.20 -7.41
C LEU A 153 -20.38 8.23 -6.29
N LYS A 154 -20.07 7.67 -5.11
CA LYS A 154 -20.99 7.65 -3.97
C LYS A 154 -21.35 9.04 -3.47
N LYS A 155 -20.47 10.04 -3.60
CA LYS A 155 -20.77 11.44 -3.25
C LYS A 155 -21.84 12.08 -4.14
N LYS A 156 -22.08 11.52 -5.32
CA LYS A 156 -23.08 11.99 -6.30
C LYS A 156 -24.43 11.27 -6.16
N ALA A 157 -24.55 10.31 -5.25
CA ALA A 157 -25.76 9.55 -5.00
C ALA A 157 -26.30 9.88 -3.60
N HIS A 158 -27.53 10.36 -3.54
CA HIS A 158 -28.22 10.68 -2.28
C HIS A 158 -29.52 9.87 -2.14
N GLY A 159 -29.78 9.38 -0.93
CA GLY A 159 -30.93 8.53 -0.63
C GLY A 159 -30.78 7.09 -1.15
N THR A 160 -31.88 6.43 -1.47
CA THR A 160 -31.92 5.00 -1.83
C THR A 160 -32.53 4.71 -3.21
N ARG A 161 -33.11 5.71 -3.89
CA ARG A 161 -33.85 5.52 -5.15
C ARG A 161 -33.08 6.11 -6.33
N ASN A 162 -33.07 5.39 -7.45
CA ASN A 162 -32.52 5.85 -8.73
C ASN A 162 -31.06 6.33 -8.66
N LEU A 163 -30.22 5.67 -7.85
CA LEU A 163 -28.84 6.09 -7.60
C LEU A 163 -28.00 6.19 -8.88
N GLY A 164 -28.20 5.27 -9.83
CA GLY A 164 -27.49 5.29 -11.12
C GLY A 164 -27.81 6.54 -11.94
N THR A 165 -29.08 6.94 -12.01
CA THR A 165 -29.53 8.16 -12.72
C THR A 165 -28.95 9.41 -12.06
N GLN A 166 -29.00 9.50 -10.72
CA GLN A 166 -28.42 10.64 -10.00
C GLN A 166 -26.93 10.80 -10.30
N ILE A 167 -26.17 9.70 -10.28
CA ILE A 167 -24.73 9.71 -10.60
C ILE A 167 -24.52 10.18 -12.04
N ALA A 168 -25.29 9.67 -13.00
CA ALA A 168 -25.18 10.03 -14.41
C ALA A 168 -25.47 11.52 -14.65
N ASP A 169 -26.54 12.04 -14.05
CA ASP A 169 -26.92 13.45 -14.16
C ASP A 169 -25.83 14.37 -13.59
N TRP A 170 -25.29 14.04 -12.41
CA TRP A 170 -24.19 14.80 -11.81
C TRP A 170 -22.93 14.80 -12.66
N ILE A 171 -22.54 13.66 -13.25
CA ILE A 171 -21.38 13.58 -14.14
C ILE A 171 -21.61 14.41 -15.41
N ASN A 172 -22.81 14.37 -15.98
CA ASN A 172 -23.17 15.19 -17.15
C ASN A 172 -23.05 16.68 -16.83
N ILE A 173 -23.60 17.13 -15.70
CA ILE A 173 -23.49 18.53 -15.26
C ILE A 173 -22.02 18.93 -15.08
N GLU A 174 -21.23 18.14 -14.36
CA GLU A 174 -19.81 18.41 -14.12
C GLU A 174 -19.02 18.50 -15.44
N THR A 175 -19.30 17.62 -16.40
CA THR A 175 -18.69 17.63 -17.73
C THR A 175 -19.05 18.88 -18.54
N ILE A 176 -20.30 19.35 -18.45
CA ILE A 176 -20.75 20.57 -19.12
C ILE A 176 -20.09 21.82 -18.50
N VAL A 177 -20.03 21.90 -17.18
CA VAL A 177 -19.49 23.06 -16.45
C VAL A 177 -17.96 23.16 -16.58
N THR A 178 -17.26 22.04 -16.59
CA THR A 178 -15.78 22.00 -16.65
C THR A 178 -15.22 22.03 -18.07
N ARG A 179 -16.06 21.87 -19.10
CA ARG A 179 -15.62 22.05 -20.48
C ARG A 179 -15.12 23.48 -20.67
N PRO A 180 -13.89 23.68 -21.18
CA PRO A 180 -13.47 25.02 -21.57
C PRO A 180 -14.46 25.55 -22.61
N PRO A 181 -14.79 26.86 -22.59
CA PRO A 181 -15.61 27.45 -23.63
C PRO A 181 -14.98 27.14 -24.98
N PHE A 182 -15.83 26.77 -25.95
CA PHE A 182 -15.39 26.47 -27.30
C PHE A 182 -14.66 27.70 -27.87
N GLU A 183 -13.33 27.64 -27.98
CA GLU A 183 -12.56 28.66 -28.67
C GLU A 183 -12.75 28.46 -30.18
N LEU A 184 -13.44 29.40 -30.82
CA LEU A 184 -13.46 29.50 -32.28
C LEU A 184 -12.01 29.64 -32.74
N SER A 185 -11.52 28.69 -33.56
CA SER A 185 -10.24 28.85 -34.23
C SER A 185 -10.28 30.19 -34.97
N LYS A 186 -9.44 31.14 -34.57
CA LYS A 186 -9.32 32.42 -35.28
C LYS A 186 -9.00 32.07 -36.73
N SER A 187 -9.91 32.42 -37.64
CA SER A 187 -9.66 32.36 -39.08
C SER A 187 -8.32 33.03 -39.32
N THR A 188 -7.31 32.25 -39.74
CA THR A 188 -6.12 32.81 -40.36
C THR A 188 -6.59 33.39 -41.68
N GLY A 189 -7.07 34.64 -41.63
CA GLY A 189 -7.24 35.47 -42.80
C GLY A 189 -5.89 35.53 -43.49
N VAL A 190 -5.74 34.75 -44.55
CA VAL A 190 -4.68 34.93 -45.53
C VAL A 190 -4.94 36.29 -46.16
N ASN A 191 -4.33 37.34 -45.61
CA ASN A 191 -4.21 38.61 -46.31
C ASN A 191 -3.18 38.40 -47.42
N SER A 192 -3.65 37.91 -48.55
CA SER A 192 -2.96 37.99 -49.83
C SER A 192 -3.09 39.41 -50.38
N ILE A 193 -2.07 40.25 -50.17
CA ILE A 193 -1.60 41.30 -51.10
C ILE A 193 -0.09 41.41 -50.95
#